data_AF-A0A916FM69-F1
#
_entry.id   AF-A0A916FM69-F1
#
_cell.length_a   1.000
_cell.length_b   1.000
_cell.length_c   1.000
_cell.angle_alpha   90.00
_cell.angle_beta   90.00
_cell.angle_gamma   90.00
#
_symmetry.space_group_name_H-M   'P 1'
#
loop_
_entity.id
_entity.type
_entity.pdbx_description
1 polymer ?
#
loop_
_entity_poly.entity_id
_entity_poly.type
_entity_poly.pdbx_seq_one_letter_code
_entity_poly.pdbx_strand_id
1 'polypeptide(L)'
;MQYISSVYIDSVTSEPLIFVALPATDAFGDLQGTLAAEVNLKFMWDVVDQLQVGETGLAYVVDEQGNLIAFSDTARVLTGENMQNLQEVREFVDDPTSTDVGVEVATGILGTTVVGTYAPLGAPGGMLCVK
;
A
#
# COMPACT_ATOMS: atom_id res chain seq x y z
N MET A 1 19.06 -11.18 5.76
CA MET A 1 18.09 -10.42 4.95
C MET A 1 17.04 -9.85 5.88
N GLN A 2 16.73 -8.57 5.71
CA GLN A 2 15.51 -7.99 6.27
C GLN A 2 14.30 -8.59 5.55
N TYR A 3 13.22 -8.84 6.28
CA TYR A 3 11.95 -9.31 5.75
C TYR A 3 10.85 -8.33 6.18
N ILE A 4 9.94 -8.02 5.26
CA ILE A 4 8.75 -7.24 5.53
C ILE A 4 7.58 -8.00 4.91
N SER A 5 6.52 -8.24 5.69
CA SER A 5 5.35 -8.95 5.18
C SER A 5 4.47 -8.05 4.30
N SER A 6 3.61 -8.68 3.49
CA SER A 6 2.40 -8.01 3.00
C SER A 6 1.53 -7.52 4.17
N VAL A 7 0.65 -6.57 3.88
CA VAL A 7 -0.32 -6.07 4.85
C VAL A 7 -1.34 -7.16 5.17
N TYR A 8 -1.65 -7.34 6.45
CA TYR A 8 -2.76 -8.20 6.90
C TYR A 8 -3.64 -7.45 7.88
N ILE A 9 -4.91 -7.83 7.95
CA ILE A 9 -5.86 -7.25 8.90
C ILE A 9 -5.83 -8.07 10.19
N ASP A 10 -5.56 -7.41 11.31
CA ASP A 10 -5.67 -8.06 12.60
C ASP A 10 -7.13 -8.39 12.92
N SER A 11 -7.38 -9.64 13.27
CA SER A 11 -8.75 -10.12 13.53
C SER A 11 -9.36 -9.59 14.84
N VAL A 12 -8.55 -9.03 15.75
CA VAL A 12 -9.01 -8.51 17.04
C VAL A 12 -9.28 -7.01 16.95
N THR A 13 -8.36 -6.23 16.38
CA THR A 13 -8.46 -4.77 16.29
C THR A 13 -9.09 -4.31 14.98
N SER A 14 -9.14 -5.16 13.95
CA SER A 14 -9.49 -4.78 12.58
C SER A 14 -8.60 -3.66 12.05
N GLU A 15 -7.32 -3.66 12.42
CA GLU A 15 -6.35 -2.67 11.94
C GLU A 15 -5.35 -3.33 10.98
N PRO A 16 -4.88 -2.62 9.95
CA PRO A 16 -3.88 -3.13 9.03
C PRO A 16 -2.51 -3.16 9.72
N LEU A 17 -1.85 -4.32 9.68
CA LEU A 17 -0.54 -4.54 10.27
C LEU A 17 0.46 -5.08 9.24
N ILE A 18 1.74 -4.90 9.53
CA ILE A 18 2.85 -5.59 8.87
C ILE A 18 3.80 -6.17 9.93
N PHE A 19 4.50 -7.24 9.56
CA PHE A 19 5.65 -7.75 10.28
C PHE A 19 6.94 -7.28 9.62
N VAL A 20 7.85 -6.73 10.42
CA VAL A 20 9.23 -6.46 10.01
C VAL A 20 10.15 -7.39 10.80
N ALA A 21 11.02 -8.12 10.11
CA ALA A 21 12.00 -9.01 10.71
C ALA A 21 13.42 -8.71 10.21
N LEU A 22 14.38 -8.68 11.14
CA LEU A 22 15.77 -8.31 10.91
C LEU A 22 16.69 -9.35 11.56
N PRO A 23 17.76 -9.80 10.89
CA PRO A 23 18.72 -10.71 11.51
C PRO A 23 19.50 -10.00 12.62
N ALA A 24 19.53 -10.59 13.81
CA ALA A 24 20.42 -10.20 14.88
C ALA A 24 21.76 -10.92 14.68
N THR A 25 22.82 -10.15 14.43
CA THR A 25 24.18 -10.67 14.22
C THR A 25 25.11 -10.17 15.31
N ASP A 26 26.14 -10.96 15.63
CA ASP A 26 27.21 -10.50 16.51
C ASP A 26 28.24 -9.63 15.75
N ALA A 27 29.31 -9.24 16.44
CA ALA A 27 30.37 -8.41 15.88
C ALA A 27 31.13 -9.05 14.71
N PHE A 28 31.03 -10.38 14.54
CA PHE A 28 31.66 -11.13 13.47
C PHE A 28 30.70 -11.43 12.31
N GLY A 29 29.42 -11.05 12.44
CA GLY A 29 28.39 -11.25 11.44
C GLY A 29 27.68 -12.60 11.55
N ASP A 30 27.95 -13.38 12.60
CA ASP A 30 27.30 -14.66 12.81
C ASP A 30 25.85 -14.45 13.29
N LEU A 31 24.92 -15.21 12.71
CA LEU A 31 23.49 -15.10 13.03
C LEU A 31 23.22 -15.62 14.44
N GLN A 32 22.79 -14.73 15.33
CA GLN A 32 22.42 -15.05 16.71
C GLN A 32 20.90 -15.19 16.90
N GLY A 33 20.10 -14.65 15.96
CA GLY A 33 18.64 -14.75 15.99
C GLY A 33 17.97 -13.76 15.05
N THR A 34 16.68 -13.48 15.30
CA THR A 34 15.87 -12.53 14.53
C THR A 34 15.16 -11.57 15.46
N LEU A 35 15.28 -10.27 15.20
CA LEU A 35 14.43 -9.24 15.79
C LEU A 35 13.18 -9.11 14.92
N ALA A 36 12.00 -9.17 15.53
CA ALA A 36 10.74 -8.99 14.84
C ALA A 36 9.89 -7.92 15.54
N ALA A 37 9.16 -7.14 14.75
CA ALA A 37 8.21 -6.15 15.25
C ALA A 37 6.96 -6.13 14.36
N GLU A 38 5.79 -5.94 14.98
CA GLU A 38 4.56 -5.59 14.29
C GLU A 38 4.45 -4.07 14.20
N VAL A 39 4.07 -3.57 13.03
CA VAL A 39 3.82 -2.15 12.79
C VAL A 39 2.38 -1.98 12.39
N ASN A 40 1.68 -1.09 13.09
CA ASN A 40 0.31 -0.72 12.77
C ASN A 40 0.28 0.37 11.69
N LEU A 41 -0.49 0.13 10.63
CA LEU A 41 -0.59 1.01 9.46
C LEU A 41 -1.83 1.90 9.47
N LYS A 42 -2.61 1.95 10.55
CA LYS A 42 -3.77 2.85 10.68
C LYS A 42 -3.44 4.31 10.43
N PHE A 43 -2.22 4.75 10.76
CA PHE A 43 -1.77 6.11 10.48
C PHE A 43 -1.82 6.46 8.98
N MET A 44 -1.72 5.47 8.09
CA MET A 44 -1.84 5.70 6.64
C MET A 44 -3.24 6.12 6.25
N TRP A 45 -4.28 5.67 6.97
CA TRP A 45 -5.65 6.12 6.75
C TRP A 45 -5.77 7.60 7.08
N ASP A 46 -5.23 8.03 8.22
CA ASP A 46 -5.24 9.45 8.61
C ASP A 46 -4.49 10.32 7.57
N VAL A 47 -3.38 9.81 7.01
CA VAL A 47 -2.62 10.51 5.97
C VAL A 47 -3.41 10.60 4.67
N VAL A 48 -4.03 9.50 4.23
CA VAL A 48 -4.84 9.46 3.01
C VAL A 48 -6.10 10.32 3.14
N ASP A 49 -6.76 10.32 4.29
CA ASP A 49 -7.94 11.15 4.55
C ASP A 49 -7.64 12.65 4.54
N GLN A 50 -6.41 13.03 4.93
CA GLN A 50 -5.95 14.42 4.91
C GLN A 50 -5.46 14.87 3.54
N LEU A 51 -5.19 13.94 2.61
CA LEU A 51 -4.76 14.27 1.25
C LEU A 51 -5.92 14.89 0.45
N GLN A 52 -5.90 16.21 0.32
CA GLN A 52 -6.79 16.94 -0.56
C GLN A 52 -6.21 17.01 -1.96
N VAL A 53 -6.82 16.26 -2.88
CA VAL A 53 -6.44 16.20 -4.28
C VAL A 53 -7.41 17.07 -5.07
N GLY A 54 -7.11 18.36 -5.21
CA GLY A 54 -8.05 19.30 -5.82
C GLY A 54 -9.41 19.32 -5.08
N GLU A 55 -10.50 19.57 -5.81
CA GLU A 55 -11.85 19.63 -5.21
C GLU A 55 -12.57 18.27 -5.15
N THR A 56 -12.19 17.32 -6.01
CA THR A 56 -12.93 16.04 -6.18
C THR A 56 -12.02 14.83 -6.24
N GLY A 57 -10.71 15.03 -6.12
CA GLY A 57 -9.75 13.96 -6.26
C GLY A 57 -9.69 13.06 -5.04
N LEU A 58 -9.19 11.86 -5.27
CA LEU A 58 -9.13 10.76 -4.33
C LEU A 58 -7.72 10.21 -4.28
N ALA A 59 -7.26 9.89 -3.08
CA ALA A 59 -6.02 9.17 -2.85
C ALA A 59 -6.33 7.79 -2.30
N TYR A 60 -5.57 6.79 -2.73
CA TYR A 60 -5.63 5.45 -2.16
C TYR A 60 -4.27 4.76 -2.27
N VAL A 61 -4.04 3.77 -1.41
CA VAL A 61 -2.78 3.00 -1.38
C VAL A 61 -3.07 1.52 -1.55
N VAL A 62 -2.28 0.85 -2.39
CA VAL A 62 -2.32 -0.60 -2.59
C VAL A 62 -0.97 -1.24 -2.27
N ASP A 63 -0.97 -2.52 -1.87
CA ASP A 63 0.25 -3.32 -1.75
C ASP A 63 0.75 -3.82 -3.13
N GLU A 64 1.90 -4.48 -3.16
CA GLU A 64 2.48 -5.12 -4.37
C GLU A 64 1.59 -6.20 -5.00
N GLN A 65 0.53 -6.66 -4.31
CA GLN A 65 -0.45 -7.60 -4.84
C GLN A 65 -1.75 -6.89 -5.31
N GLY A 66 -1.82 -5.56 -5.17
CA GLY A 66 -2.97 -4.73 -5.54
C GLY A 66 -4.07 -4.69 -4.48
N ASN A 67 -3.85 -5.19 -3.27
CA ASN A 67 -4.84 -5.11 -2.18
C ASN A 67 -4.88 -3.70 -1.60
N LEU A 68 -6.08 -3.19 -1.34
CA LEU A 68 -6.30 -1.85 -0.80
C LEU A 68 -5.84 -1.78 0.67
N ILE A 69 -4.84 -0.93 0.96
CA ILE A 69 -4.29 -0.72 2.30
C ILE A 69 -4.86 0.54 2.95
N ALA A 70 -5.09 1.60 2.17
CA ALA A 70 -5.59 2.87 2.68
C ALA A 70 -6.52 3.54 1.66
N PHE A 71 -7.70 3.93 2.12
CA PHE A 71 -8.69 4.67 1.36
C PHE A 71 -9.70 5.29 2.34
N SER A 72 -10.35 6.38 1.93
CA SER A 72 -11.31 7.10 2.78
C SER A 72 -12.54 6.28 3.16
N ASP A 73 -12.93 5.32 2.32
CA ASP A 73 -13.88 4.27 2.71
C ASP A 73 -13.13 3.10 3.34
N THR A 74 -12.92 3.17 4.66
CA THR A 74 -12.22 2.16 5.46
C THR A 74 -12.87 0.78 5.35
N ALA A 75 -14.18 0.68 5.13
CA ALA A 75 -14.85 -0.62 5.04
C ALA A 75 -14.28 -1.46 3.88
N ARG A 76 -13.93 -0.81 2.77
CA ARG A 76 -13.32 -1.45 1.60
C ARG A 76 -11.93 -2.02 1.91
N VAL A 77 -11.15 -1.29 2.70
CA VAL A 77 -9.84 -1.75 3.22
C VAL A 77 -10.03 -2.99 4.09
N LEU A 78 -10.99 -2.96 5.01
CA LEU A 78 -11.25 -4.07 5.93
C LEU A 78 -11.73 -5.34 5.23
N THR A 79 -12.41 -5.20 4.09
CA THR A 79 -12.81 -6.34 3.25
C THR A 79 -11.66 -6.95 2.44
N GLY A 80 -10.47 -6.33 2.45
CA GLY A 80 -9.33 -6.77 1.66
C GLY A 80 -9.60 -6.66 0.15
N GLU A 81 -10.25 -5.58 -0.28
CA GLU A 81 -10.59 -5.39 -1.68
C GLU A 81 -9.33 -5.36 -2.55
N ASN A 82 -9.33 -6.13 -3.63
CA ASN A 82 -8.24 -6.15 -4.60
C ASN A 82 -8.58 -5.25 -5.81
N MET A 83 -7.65 -4.36 -6.14
CA MET A 83 -7.87 -3.26 -7.07
C MET A 83 -7.29 -3.53 -8.46
N GLN A 84 -6.86 -4.77 -8.78
CA GLN A 84 -6.34 -5.14 -10.10
C GLN A 84 -7.38 -5.04 -11.24
N ASN A 85 -8.65 -4.75 -10.92
CA ASN A 85 -9.63 -4.34 -11.91
C ASN A 85 -9.31 -2.97 -12.53
N LEU A 86 -8.63 -2.09 -11.80
CA LEU A 86 -8.10 -0.83 -12.28
C LEU A 86 -6.81 -1.08 -13.07
N GLN A 87 -6.70 -0.46 -14.25
CA GLN A 87 -5.58 -0.68 -15.18
C GLN A 87 -4.23 -0.31 -14.54
N GLU A 88 -4.14 0.88 -13.95
CA GLU A 88 -2.95 1.38 -13.25
C GLU A 88 -2.45 0.45 -12.12
N VAL A 89 -3.37 -0.18 -11.38
CA VAL A 89 -3.00 -1.11 -10.31
C VAL A 89 -2.46 -2.40 -10.91
N ARG A 90 -3.08 -2.88 -12.00
CA ARG A 90 -2.57 -4.06 -12.72
C ARG A 90 -1.18 -3.81 -13.28
N GLU A 91 -0.97 -2.64 -13.90
CA GLU A 91 0.34 -2.24 -14.43
C GLU A 91 1.41 -2.17 -13.34
N PHE A 92 1.08 -1.60 -12.18
CA PHE A 92 1.97 -1.59 -11.02
C PHE A 92 2.27 -2.99 -10.47
N VAL A 93 1.27 -3.86 -10.38
CA VAL A 93 1.48 -5.24 -9.93
C VAL A 93 2.36 -6.02 -10.91
N ASP A 94 2.21 -5.78 -12.22
CA ASP A 94 3.00 -6.42 -13.26
C ASP A 94 4.44 -5.89 -13.32
N ASP A 95 4.65 -4.58 -13.11
CA ASP A 95 5.97 -3.93 -13.01
C ASP A 95 6.01 -2.88 -11.89
N PRO A 96 6.34 -3.28 -10.64
CA PRO A 96 6.41 -2.36 -9.50
C PRO A 96 7.56 -1.35 -9.57
N THR A 97 8.53 -1.58 -10.48
CA THR A 97 9.70 -0.73 -10.67
C THR A 97 9.51 0.33 -11.74
N SER A 98 8.39 0.25 -12.47
CA SER A 98 7.88 1.29 -13.34
C SER A 98 7.81 2.63 -12.60
N THR A 99 8.59 3.60 -13.08
CA THR A 99 8.49 5.01 -12.69
C THR A 99 7.80 5.83 -13.77
N ASP A 100 7.19 5.16 -14.76
CA ASP A 100 6.41 5.82 -15.78
C ASP A 100 5.11 6.31 -15.16
N VAL A 101 5.14 7.58 -14.74
CA VAL A 101 3.99 8.31 -14.26
C VAL A 101 3.10 8.62 -15.47
N GLY A 102 2.27 7.64 -15.84
CA GLY A 102 1.27 7.77 -16.89
C GLY A 102 0.13 8.66 -16.42
N VAL A 103 -0.09 9.78 -17.10
CA VAL A 103 -1.33 10.56 -16.97
C VAL A 103 -2.34 9.96 -17.95
N GLU A 104 -3.13 9.00 -17.49
CA GLU A 104 -4.16 8.36 -18.31
C GLU A 104 -5.58 8.68 -17.80
N VAL A 105 -6.48 8.89 -18.77
CA VAL A 105 -7.92 8.93 -18.51
C VAL A 105 -8.36 7.49 -18.31
N ALA A 106 -8.73 7.15 -17.07
CA ALA A 106 -9.13 5.81 -16.71
C ALA A 106 -10.38 5.82 -15.82
N THR A 107 -10.97 4.66 -15.63
CA THR A 107 -12.01 4.47 -14.61
C THR A 107 -11.35 4.52 -13.24
N GLY A 108 -11.85 5.37 -12.35
CA GLY A 108 -11.36 5.51 -10.99
C GLY A 108 -11.96 4.47 -10.03
N ILE A 109 -11.48 4.51 -8.80
CA ILE A 109 -11.90 3.66 -7.68
C ILE A 109 -13.39 3.73 -7.34
N LEU A 110 -14.09 4.80 -7.77
CA LEU A 110 -15.55 4.97 -7.62
C LEU A 110 -16.33 4.68 -8.92
N GLY A 111 -15.69 4.13 -9.96
CA GLY A 111 -16.32 3.87 -11.25
C GLY A 111 -16.52 5.11 -12.14
N THR A 112 -16.00 6.26 -11.74
CA THR A 112 -16.06 7.52 -12.50
C THR A 112 -14.86 7.67 -13.42
N THR A 113 -15.00 8.39 -14.53
CA THR A 113 -13.86 8.76 -15.38
C THR A 113 -13.01 9.81 -14.68
N VAL A 114 -11.72 9.54 -14.53
CA VAL A 114 -10.77 10.39 -13.81
C VAL A 114 -9.41 10.36 -14.50
N VAL A 115 -8.59 11.39 -14.22
CA VAL A 115 -7.20 11.44 -14.67
C VAL A 115 -6.34 11.11 -13.47
N GLY A 116 -5.62 9.99 -13.55
CA GLY A 116 -4.82 9.49 -12.44
C GLY A 116 -3.33 9.65 -12.64
N THR A 117 -2.60 9.63 -11.53
CA THR A 117 -1.16 9.42 -11.43
C THR A 117 -0.92 8.44 -10.29
N TYR A 118 0.21 7.73 -10.32
CA TYR A 118 0.64 6.90 -9.20
C TYR A 118 2.12 7.09 -8.90
N ALA A 119 2.52 6.73 -7.67
CA ALA A 119 3.91 6.72 -7.23
C ALA A 119 4.20 5.47 -6.39
N PRO A 120 5.26 4.71 -6.68
CA PRO A 120 5.68 3.59 -5.84
C PRO A 120 6.14 4.12 -4.47
N LEU A 121 5.67 3.47 -3.41
CA LEU A 121 6.11 3.66 -2.04
C LEU A 121 7.25 2.67 -1.76
N GLY A 122 8.32 3.17 -1.15
CA GLY A 122 9.39 2.30 -0.64
C GLY A 122 8.89 1.35 0.44
N ALA A 123 9.75 0.44 0.89
CA ALA A 123 9.45 -0.60 1.87
C ALA A 123 8.56 -0.17 3.06
N PRO A 124 7.45 -0.89 3.39
CA PRO A 124 6.89 -2.06 2.68
C PRO A 124 6.40 -1.66 1.28
N GLY A 125 6.80 -2.40 0.25
CA GLY A 125 6.45 -2.06 -1.14
C GLY A 125 4.94 -1.87 -1.32
N GLY A 126 4.59 -0.80 -2.02
CA GLY A 126 3.21 -0.42 -2.28
C GLY A 126 3.17 0.73 -3.28
N MET A 127 1.98 1.23 -3.58
CA MET A 127 1.78 2.33 -4.51
C MET A 127 0.73 3.30 -3.98
N LEU A 128 1.04 4.59 -4.02
CA LEU A 128 0.07 5.66 -3.82
C LEU A 128 -0.52 6.07 -5.17
N CYS A 129 -1.82 5.90 -5.33
CA CYS A 129 -2.58 6.43 -6.47
C CYS A 129 -3.28 7.72 -6.08
N VAL A 130 -3.24 8.70 -6.98
CA VAL A 130 -3.89 10.01 -6.85
C VAL A 130 -4.69 10.27 -8.12
N LYS A 131 -5.99 10.49 -7.99
CA LYS A 131 -6.94 10.71 -9.09
C LYS A 131 -7.81 11.92 -8.85
#